data_AF-A0A3E1NCJ5-F1
#
_entry.id   AF-A0A3E1NCJ5-F1
#
_cell.length_a   1.000
_cell.length_b   1.000
_cell.length_c   1.000
_cell.angle_alpha   90.00
_cell.angle_beta   90.00
_cell.angle_gamma   90.00
#
_symmetry.space_group_name_H-M   'P 1'
#
loop_
_entity.id
_entity.type
_entity.pdbx_description
1 polymer ?
#
loop_
_entity_poly.entity_id
_entity_poly.type
_entity_poly.pdbx_seq_one_letter_code
_entity_poly.pdbx_strand_id
1 'polypeptide(L)'
;MMTDNEKELILELAANAITKRDFLIHYAKPVNDVIVLDGVEKACIEKDPEGIEYQLLLGFLFDCFTEQFSSLLCKLLGEEWHYKHEDIVFILQKLKSPNTVECLYNRALNKPAYMDYDDSYSLARKCIYALGDINTEPAREKLRLLATSDIPIIKEKAEKQLVSYNR
;
A
#
# COMPACT_ATOMS: atom_id res chain seq x y z
N MET A 1 5.68 19.30 -5.23
CA MET A 1 7.01 18.69 -5.05
C MET A 1 7.67 19.02 -3.69
N MET A 2 8.20 18.00 -3.01
CA MET A 2 8.98 18.09 -1.77
C MET A 2 10.42 18.58 -2.04
N THR A 3 10.99 19.39 -1.16
CA THR A 3 12.36 19.92 -1.29
C THR A 3 13.41 18.87 -0.94
N ASP A 4 14.64 19.02 -1.45
CA ASP A 4 15.73 18.06 -1.18
C ASP A 4 16.08 17.98 0.32
N ASN A 5 16.04 19.11 1.03
CA ASN A 5 16.24 19.14 2.48
C ASN A 5 15.15 18.36 3.24
N GLU A 6 13.89 18.44 2.81
CA GLU A 6 12.81 17.66 3.41
C GLU A 6 12.99 16.16 3.19
N LYS A 7 13.40 15.77 1.98
CA LYS A 7 13.71 14.37 1.63
C LYS A 7 14.84 13.84 2.51
N GLU A 8 15.93 14.59 2.64
CA GLU A 8 17.08 14.24 3.48
C GLU A 8 16.68 14.02 4.94
N LEU A 9 15.91 14.95 5.54
CA LEU A 9 15.41 14.80 6.91
C LEU A 9 14.56 13.54 7.10
N ILE A 10 13.72 13.18 6.11
CA ILE A 10 12.91 11.96 6.17
C ILE A 10 13.80 10.72 6.15
N LEU A 11 14.84 10.70 5.32
CA LEU A 11 15.81 9.60 5.25
C LEU A 11 16.62 9.48 6.53
N GLU A 12 17.09 10.60 7.09
CA GLU A 12 17.80 10.62 8.37
C GLU A 12 16.93 10.06 9.50
N LEU A 13 15.64 10.44 9.55
CA LEU A 13 14.71 9.90 10.52
C LEU A 13 14.48 8.39 10.30
N ALA A 14 14.29 7.95 9.05
CA ALA A 14 14.12 6.53 8.71
C ALA A 14 15.36 5.68 9.05
N ALA A 15 16.55 6.26 8.93
CA ALA A 15 17.82 5.66 9.31
C ALA A 15 18.09 5.70 10.82
N ASN A 16 17.20 6.31 11.62
CA ASN A 16 17.39 6.61 13.04
C ASN A 16 18.63 7.49 13.33
N ALA A 17 19.07 8.29 12.36
CA ALA A 17 20.16 9.25 12.53
C ALA A 17 19.72 10.48 13.33
N ILE A 18 18.44 10.82 13.27
CA ILE A 18 17.81 11.88 14.08
C ILE A 18 16.58 11.35 14.81
N THR A 19 16.19 12.00 15.92
CA THR A 19 14.96 11.64 16.63
C THR A 19 13.73 12.26 15.95
N LYS A 20 12.52 11.74 16.23
CA LYS A 20 11.26 12.40 15.81
C LYS A 20 11.17 13.84 16.30
N ARG A 21 11.73 14.15 17.48
CA ARG A 21 11.76 15.51 18.02
C ARG A 21 12.63 16.42 17.16
N ASP A 22 13.85 15.99 16.85
CA ASP A 22 14.80 16.77 16.03
C ASP A 22 14.25 16.95 14.61
N PHE A 23 13.68 15.88 14.05
CA PHE A 23 12.98 15.95 12.77
C PHE A 23 11.91 17.04 12.77
N LEU A 24 11.00 17.07 13.76
CA LEU A 24 9.92 18.06 13.79
C LEU A 24 10.44 19.51 13.94
N ILE A 25 11.58 19.70 14.61
CA ILE A 25 12.24 21.02 14.73
C ILE A 25 12.76 21.47 13.36
N HIS A 26 13.45 20.58 12.63
CA HIS A 26 14.10 20.93 11.36
C HIS A 26 13.16 20.89 10.15
N TYR A 27 12.20 19.98 10.14
CA TYR A 27 11.19 19.86 9.10
C TYR A 27 10.22 21.04 9.12
N ALA A 28 10.00 21.65 10.29
CA ALA A 28 9.25 22.89 10.50
C ALA A 28 7.83 22.91 9.90
N LYS A 29 7.24 21.72 9.66
CA LYS A 29 5.88 21.51 9.19
C LYS A 29 5.18 20.49 10.08
N PRO A 30 3.86 20.61 10.32
CA PRO A 30 3.12 19.57 11.01
C PRO A 30 3.14 18.28 10.19
N VAL A 31 3.25 17.14 10.88
CA VAL A 31 3.10 15.82 10.26
C VAL A 31 1.94 15.11 10.95
N ASN A 32 0.89 14.86 10.16
CA ASN A 32 -0.29 14.12 10.56
C ASN A 32 -0.95 13.52 9.30
N ASP A 33 -2.00 12.74 9.52
CA ASP A 33 -2.77 12.07 8.48
C ASP A 33 -3.30 13.01 7.39
N VAL A 34 -3.78 14.21 7.75
CA VAL A 34 -4.27 15.21 6.77
C VAL A 34 -3.15 15.71 5.86
N ILE A 35 -1.99 16.05 6.44
CA ILE A 35 -0.85 16.57 5.68
C ILE A 35 -0.23 15.48 4.78
N VAL A 36 -0.11 14.26 5.28
CA VAL A 36 0.40 13.14 4.48
C VAL A 36 -0.58 12.81 3.35
N LEU A 37 -1.90 12.82 3.61
CA LEU A 37 -2.91 12.58 2.58
C LEU A 37 -2.81 13.61 1.45
N ASP A 38 -2.80 14.91 1.78
CA ASP A 38 -2.63 16.00 0.81
C ASP A 38 -1.31 15.88 0.03
N GLY A 39 -0.24 15.43 0.71
CA GLY A 39 1.05 15.14 0.07
C GLY A 39 0.95 14.02 -0.97
N VAL A 40 0.30 12.91 -0.64
CA VAL A 40 0.06 11.80 -1.58
C VAL A 40 -0.82 12.27 -2.75
N GLU A 41 -1.88 13.03 -2.49
CA GLU A 41 -2.76 13.56 -3.55
C GLU A 41 -2.00 14.45 -4.53
N LYS A 42 -1.14 15.35 -4.04
CA LYS A 42 -0.29 16.21 -4.88
C LYS A 42 0.69 15.39 -5.72
N ALA A 43 1.36 14.41 -5.12
CA ALA A 43 2.26 13.52 -5.84
C ALA A 43 1.54 12.70 -6.92
N CYS A 44 0.29 12.29 -6.68
CA CYS A 44 -0.56 11.66 -7.71
C CYS A 44 -0.87 12.61 -8.88
N ILE A 45 -1.22 13.87 -8.60
CA ILE A 45 -1.51 14.88 -9.64
C ILE A 45 -0.25 15.15 -10.49
N GLU A 46 0.91 15.26 -9.85
CA GLU A 46 2.20 15.51 -10.50
C GLU A 46 2.79 14.26 -11.17
N LYS A 47 2.22 13.07 -10.93
CA LYS A 47 2.80 11.75 -11.27
C LYS A 47 4.25 11.64 -10.83
N ASP A 48 4.50 12.01 -9.57
CA ASP A 48 5.81 12.06 -8.94
C ASP A 48 6.06 10.76 -8.13
N PRO A 49 6.75 9.74 -8.70
CA PRO A 49 6.99 8.47 -8.01
C PRO A 49 7.86 8.63 -6.76
N GLU A 50 8.77 9.60 -6.77
CA GLU A 50 9.63 9.92 -5.63
C GLU A 50 8.82 10.62 -4.54
N GLY A 51 7.93 11.55 -4.92
CA GLY A 51 6.98 12.16 -4.00
C GLY A 51 6.11 11.13 -3.28
N ILE A 52 5.61 10.10 -4.00
CA ILE A 52 4.87 9.00 -3.37
C ILE A 52 5.75 8.27 -2.35
N GLU A 53 7.00 7.95 -2.69
CA GLU A 53 7.93 7.27 -1.80
C GLU A 53 8.08 7.99 -0.46
N TYR A 54 8.41 9.28 -0.49
CA TYR A 54 8.63 10.05 0.74
C TYR A 54 7.36 10.25 1.55
N GLN A 55 6.21 10.43 0.90
CA GLN A 55 4.93 10.58 1.61
C GLN A 55 4.52 9.28 2.31
N LEU A 56 4.69 8.13 1.64
CA LEU A 56 4.42 6.84 2.29
C LEU A 56 5.39 6.59 3.45
N LEU A 57 6.68 6.88 3.28
CA LEU A 57 7.68 6.76 4.33
C LEU A 57 7.35 7.64 5.54
N LEU A 58 6.98 8.90 5.31
CA LEU A 58 6.55 9.82 6.37
C LEU A 58 5.30 9.29 7.07
N GLY A 59 4.34 8.74 6.30
CA GLY A 59 3.14 8.11 6.84
C GLY A 59 3.43 6.92 7.75
N PHE A 60 4.41 6.08 7.41
CA PHE A 60 4.86 4.99 8.28
C PHE A 60 5.56 5.50 9.54
N LEU A 61 6.45 6.48 9.41
CA LEU A 61 7.22 7.00 10.53
C LEU A 61 6.33 7.66 11.60
N PHE A 62 5.20 8.24 11.20
CA PHE A 62 4.29 8.97 12.09
C PHE A 62 2.93 8.29 12.29
N ASP A 63 2.77 7.03 11.89
CA ASP A 63 1.53 6.27 12.04
C ASP A 63 0.28 7.00 11.50
N CYS A 64 0.42 7.62 10.33
CA CYS A 64 -0.58 8.55 9.77
C CYS A 64 -1.67 7.87 8.93
N PHE A 65 -1.58 6.56 8.65
CA PHE A 65 -2.52 5.89 7.77
C PHE A 65 -3.84 5.58 8.48
N THR A 66 -4.88 6.34 8.12
CA THR A 66 -6.26 6.14 8.57
C THR A 66 -7.15 5.70 7.40
N GLU A 67 -8.42 5.36 7.66
CA GLU A 67 -9.34 4.87 6.65
C GLU A 67 -9.53 5.83 5.45
N GLN A 68 -9.32 7.14 5.65
CA GLN A 68 -9.41 8.16 4.60
C GLN A 68 -8.46 7.92 3.41
N PHE A 69 -7.35 7.19 3.64
CA PHE A 69 -6.40 6.86 2.59
C PHE A 69 -6.92 5.78 1.63
N SER A 70 -7.90 4.97 2.04
CA SER A 70 -8.31 3.75 1.31
C SER A 70 -8.66 4.01 -0.15
N SER A 71 -9.47 5.03 -0.42
CA SER A 71 -9.90 5.38 -1.78
C SER A 71 -8.75 5.89 -2.66
N LEU A 72 -7.86 6.72 -2.09
CA LEU A 72 -6.70 7.25 -2.81
C LEU A 72 -5.68 6.15 -3.12
N LEU A 73 -5.38 5.32 -2.12
CA LEU A 73 -4.45 4.20 -2.26
C LEU A 73 -4.97 3.13 -3.22
N CYS A 74 -6.29 2.86 -3.25
CA CYS A 74 -6.86 1.97 -4.27
C CYS A 74 -6.70 2.51 -5.70
N LYS A 75 -6.86 3.82 -5.91
CA LYS A 75 -6.61 4.44 -7.23
C LYS A 75 -5.14 4.29 -7.59
N LEU A 76 -4.25 4.66 -6.69
CA LEU A 76 -2.80 4.59 -6.89
C LEU A 76 -2.34 3.14 -7.15
N LEU A 77 -2.92 2.14 -6.49
CA LEU A 77 -2.60 0.72 -6.73
C LEU A 77 -2.82 0.28 -8.19
N GLY A 78 -3.75 0.94 -8.90
CA GLY A 78 -4.04 0.69 -10.32
C GLY A 78 -3.14 1.45 -11.29
N GLU A 79 -2.30 2.37 -10.81
CA GLU A 79 -1.40 3.16 -11.64
C GLU A 79 -0.06 2.43 -11.88
N GLU A 80 0.58 2.71 -13.01
CA GLU A 80 1.81 2.00 -13.44
C GLU A 80 3.06 2.91 -13.44
N TRP A 81 2.92 4.19 -13.06
CA TRP A 81 4.00 5.18 -13.12
C TRP A 81 4.88 5.25 -11.86
N HIS A 82 4.60 4.45 -10.83
CA HIS A 82 5.38 4.35 -9.59
C HIS A 82 5.68 2.89 -9.25
N TYR A 83 6.49 2.67 -8.20
CA TYR A 83 7.02 1.35 -7.83
C TYR A 83 6.62 0.88 -6.43
N LYS A 84 5.59 1.51 -5.85
CA LYS A 84 5.19 1.37 -4.43
C LYS A 84 3.98 0.45 -4.21
N HIS A 85 3.64 -0.39 -5.18
CA HIS A 85 2.45 -1.26 -5.11
C HIS A 85 2.43 -2.16 -3.89
N GLU A 86 3.57 -2.73 -3.49
CA GLU A 86 3.62 -3.61 -2.32
C GLU A 86 3.41 -2.85 -0.99
N ASP A 87 3.96 -1.64 -0.86
CA ASP A 87 3.76 -0.78 0.31
C ASP A 87 2.29 -0.36 0.42
N ILE A 88 1.68 -0.01 -0.72
CA ILE A 88 0.25 0.32 -0.80
C ILE A 88 -0.61 -0.85 -0.33
N VAL A 89 -0.35 -2.07 -0.83
CA VAL A 89 -1.10 -3.26 -0.40
C VAL A 89 -0.92 -3.53 1.09
N PHE A 90 0.30 -3.34 1.62
CA PHE A 90 0.56 -3.46 3.05
C PHE A 90 -0.26 -2.47 3.87
N ILE A 91 -0.36 -1.20 3.45
CA ILE A 91 -1.20 -0.19 4.12
C ILE A 91 -2.67 -0.60 4.06
N LEU A 92 -3.19 -0.96 2.88
CA LEU A 92 -4.59 -1.37 2.71
C LEU A 92 -4.95 -2.59 3.58
N GLN A 93 -4.04 -3.56 3.68
CA GLN A 93 -4.18 -4.73 4.57
C GLN A 93 -4.31 -4.33 6.04
N LYS A 94 -3.58 -3.30 6.49
CA LYS A 94 -3.67 -2.78 7.86
C LYS A 94 -4.97 -2.03 8.11
N LEU A 95 -5.42 -1.25 7.12
CA LEU A 95 -6.67 -0.49 7.20
C LEU A 95 -7.91 -1.40 7.20
N LYS A 96 -7.83 -2.56 6.52
CA LYS A 96 -8.91 -3.56 6.43
C LYS A 96 -10.25 -2.98 5.94
N SER A 97 -10.22 -1.87 5.20
CA SER A 97 -11.47 -1.21 4.78
C SER A 97 -12.18 -2.06 3.71
N PRO A 98 -13.48 -2.38 3.87
CA PRO A 98 -14.22 -3.18 2.91
C PRO A 98 -14.29 -2.58 1.51
N ASN A 99 -14.13 -1.25 1.37
CA ASN A 99 -14.14 -0.56 0.09
C ASN A 99 -12.90 -0.85 -0.77
N THR A 100 -11.88 -1.52 -0.22
CA THR A 100 -10.62 -1.85 -0.91
C THR A 100 -10.65 -3.21 -1.61
N VAL A 101 -11.69 -4.01 -1.38
CA VAL A 101 -11.79 -5.40 -1.86
C VAL A 101 -11.61 -5.51 -3.38
N GLU A 102 -12.31 -4.67 -4.16
CA GLU A 102 -12.24 -4.74 -5.62
C GLU A 102 -10.85 -4.34 -6.15
N CYS A 103 -10.23 -3.31 -5.58
CA CYS A 103 -8.92 -2.85 -6.04
C CYS A 103 -7.83 -3.89 -5.74
N LEU A 104 -7.88 -4.53 -4.56
CA LEU A 104 -6.97 -5.62 -4.18
C LEU A 104 -7.18 -6.86 -5.06
N TYR A 105 -8.43 -7.24 -5.35
CA TYR A 105 -8.73 -8.36 -6.24
C TYR A 105 -8.19 -8.12 -7.65
N ASN A 106 -8.46 -6.95 -8.24
CA ASN A 106 -7.99 -6.61 -9.58
C ASN A 106 -6.46 -6.61 -9.66
N ARG A 107 -5.78 -6.10 -8.62
CA ARG A 107 -4.32 -6.11 -8.54
C ARG A 107 -3.76 -7.51 -8.33
N ALA A 108 -4.47 -8.41 -7.65
CA ALA A 108 -4.04 -9.81 -7.51
C ALA A 108 -3.98 -10.55 -8.86
N LEU A 109 -4.79 -10.14 -9.82
CA LEU A 109 -4.85 -10.74 -11.16
C LEU A 109 -3.91 -10.08 -12.17
N ASN A 110 -3.52 -8.83 -11.94
CA ASN A 110 -2.73 -8.06 -12.89
C ASN A 110 -1.43 -7.60 -12.24
N LYS A 111 -0.29 -7.95 -12.81
CA LYS A 111 1.04 -7.56 -12.33
C LYS A 111 1.53 -6.27 -13.02
N PRO A 112 2.21 -5.34 -12.33
CA PRO A 112 2.79 -4.17 -13.00
C PRO A 112 3.89 -4.59 -13.96
N ALA A 113 4.04 -3.90 -15.09
CA ALA A 113 5.01 -4.30 -16.12
C ALA A 113 6.45 -4.36 -15.59
N TYR A 114 6.82 -3.47 -14.66
CA TYR A 114 8.15 -3.47 -14.06
C TYR A 114 8.43 -4.70 -13.18
N MET A 115 7.39 -5.44 -12.79
CA MET A 115 7.49 -6.69 -12.05
C MET A 115 7.44 -7.92 -12.97
N ASP A 116 7.51 -7.80 -14.30
CA ASP A 116 7.41 -8.94 -15.25
C ASP A 116 8.36 -10.10 -14.96
N TYR A 117 9.50 -9.84 -14.35
CA TYR A 117 10.48 -10.86 -13.92
C TYR A 117 10.18 -11.52 -12.56
N ASP A 118 9.16 -11.05 -11.82
CA ASP A 118 8.72 -11.68 -10.57
C ASP A 118 7.86 -12.92 -10.84
N ASP A 119 8.51 -14.08 -10.80
CA ASP A 119 7.89 -15.41 -10.86
C ASP A 119 7.34 -15.86 -9.49
N SER A 120 7.61 -15.10 -8.41
CA SER A 120 7.14 -15.42 -7.05
C SER A 120 5.71 -14.94 -6.78
N TYR A 121 5.16 -14.11 -7.69
CA TYR A 121 3.85 -13.47 -7.58
C TYR A 121 3.69 -12.72 -6.25
N SER A 122 4.75 -12.03 -5.79
CA SER A 122 4.80 -11.42 -4.45
C SER A 122 3.64 -10.44 -4.23
N LEU A 123 3.39 -9.55 -5.20
CA LEU A 123 2.30 -8.58 -5.11
C LEU A 123 0.93 -9.27 -5.04
N ALA A 124 0.68 -10.25 -5.89
CA ALA A 124 -0.60 -10.98 -5.90
C ALA A 124 -0.83 -11.73 -4.58
N ARG A 125 0.22 -12.36 -4.04
CA ARG A 125 0.18 -13.00 -2.72
C ARG A 125 -0.18 -11.99 -1.63
N LYS A 126 0.44 -10.80 -1.62
CA LYS A 126 0.13 -9.74 -0.65
C LYS A 126 -1.34 -9.30 -0.77
N CYS A 127 -1.86 -9.12 -1.98
CA CYS A 127 -3.27 -8.80 -2.19
C CYS A 127 -4.21 -9.89 -1.65
N ILE A 128 -3.91 -11.17 -1.88
CA ILE A 128 -4.68 -12.31 -1.37
C ILE A 128 -4.72 -12.31 0.15
N TYR A 129 -3.59 -12.07 0.81
CA TYR A 129 -3.52 -11.96 2.27
C TYR A 129 -4.30 -10.74 2.78
N ALA A 130 -4.23 -9.60 2.08
CA ALA A 130 -5.02 -8.42 2.42
C ALA A 130 -6.53 -8.69 2.37
N LEU A 131 -7.01 -9.40 1.33
CA LEU A 131 -8.40 -9.86 1.22
C LEU A 131 -8.78 -10.80 2.37
N GLY A 132 -7.88 -11.72 2.73
CA GLY A 132 -8.06 -12.61 3.88
C GLY A 132 -8.19 -11.86 5.20
N ASP A 133 -7.40 -10.80 5.40
CA ASP A 133 -7.43 -9.97 6.61
C ASP A 133 -8.65 -9.05 6.70
N ILE A 134 -9.19 -8.59 5.56
CA ILE A 134 -10.45 -7.83 5.48
C ILE A 134 -11.63 -8.70 5.89
N ASN A 135 -11.66 -9.95 5.41
CA ASN A 135 -12.61 -11.00 5.83
C ASN A 135 -14.10 -10.59 5.85
N THR A 136 -14.54 -9.79 4.89
CA THR A 136 -15.96 -9.53 4.63
C THR A 136 -16.52 -10.55 3.64
N GLU A 137 -17.85 -10.67 3.50
CA GLU A 137 -18.42 -11.54 2.46
C GLU A 137 -17.94 -11.19 1.04
N PRO A 138 -17.88 -9.91 0.63
CA PRO A 138 -17.27 -9.54 -0.65
C PRO A 138 -15.81 -10.00 -0.79
N ALA A 139 -14.99 -9.84 0.25
CA ALA A 139 -13.60 -10.30 0.23
C ALA A 139 -13.51 -11.82 0.06
N ARG A 140 -14.36 -12.57 0.76
CA ARG A 140 -14.46 -14.03 0.63
C ARG A 140 -14.90 -14.46 -0.76
N GLU A 141 -15.83 -13.74 -1.39
CA GLU A 141 -16.24 -14.00 -2.76
C GLU A 141 -15.07 -13.84 -3.73
N LYS A 142 -14.28 -12.77 -3.61
CA LYS A 142 -13.07 -12.58 -4.41
C LYS A 142 -12.02 -13.66 -4.17
N LEU A 143 -11.85 -14.11 -2.92
CA LEU A 143 -10.97 -15.25 -2.62
C LEU A 143 -11.47 -16.54 -3.28
N ARG A 144 -12.79 -16.80 -3.31
CA ARG A 144 -13.35 -17.97 -4.03
C ARG A 144 -13.08 -17.90 -5.53
N LEU A 145 -13.15 -16.73 -6.14
CA LEU A 145 -12.78 -16.53 -7.55
C LEU A 145 -11.27 -16.76 -7.77
N LEU A 146 -10.41 -16.23 -6.90
CA LEU A 146 -8.96 -16.44 -6.99
C LEU A 146 -8.58 -17.93 -6.79
N ALA A 147 -9.35 -18.67 -5.99
CA ALA A 147 -9.19 -20.11 -5.80
C ALA A 147 -9.52 -20.95 -7.06
N THR A 148 -10.11 -20.34 -8.11
CA THR A 148 -10.29 -20.98 -9.42
C THR A 148 -9.26 -20.55 -10.46
N SER A 149 -8.21 -19.83 -10.07
CA SER A 149 -7.16 -19.36 -10.99
C SER A 149 -6.36 -20.52 -11.59
N ASP A 150 -6.02 -20.40 -12.87
CA ASP A 150 -5.07 -21.30 -13.56
C ASP A 150 -3.63 -21.13 -13.07
N ILE A 151 -3.33 -20.05 -12.35
CA ILE A 151 -2.01 -19.78 -11.76
C ILE A 151 -1.94 -20.53 -10.41
N PRO A 152 -1.12 -21.60 -10.29
CA PRO A 152 -1.16 -22.48 -9.12
C PRO A 152 -0.91 -21.77 -7.79
N ILE A 153 0.01 -20.80 -7.76
CA ILE A 153 0.34 -20.06 -6.55
C ILE A 153 -0.79 -19.13 -6.09
N ILE A 154 -1.53 -18.50 -7.02
CA ILE A 154 -2.69 -17.66 -6.69
C ILE A 154 -3.80 -18.53 -6.11
N LYS A 155 -4.10 -19.65 -6.76
CA LYS A 155 -5.08 -20.63 -6.29
C LYS A 155 -4.75 -21.14 -4.88
N GLU A 156 -3.54 -21.64 -4.68
CA GLU A 156 -3.10 -22.21 -3.39
C GLU A 156 -3.22 -21.18 -2.25
N LYS A 157 -2.79 -19.93 -2.47
CA LYS A 157 -2.88 -18.89 -1.42
C LYS A 157 -4.32 -18.47 -1.16
N ALA A 158 -5.18 -18.40 -2.17
CA ALA A 158 -6.58 -18.07 -1.98
C ALA A 158 -7.32 -19.17 -1.20
N GLU A 159 -7.11 -20.44 -1.55
CA GLU A 159 -7.63 -21.59 -0.80
C GLU A 159 -7.17 -21.57 0.66
N LYS A 160 -5.89 -21.26 0.91
CA LYS A 160 -5.35 -21.14 2.27
C LYS A 160 -6.07 -20.07 3.10
N GLN A 161 -6.32 -18.89 2.52
CA GLN A 161 -7.03 -17.81 3.21
C GLN A 161 -8.49 -18.16 3.53
N LEU A 162 -9.15 -18.94 2.66
CA LEU A 162 -10.51 -19.44 2.89
C LEU A 162 -10.56 -20.49 4.01
N VAL A 163 -9.51 -21.28 4.22
CA VAL A 163 -9.47 -22.29 5.30
C VAL A 163 -9.20 -21.65 6.66
N SER A 164 -8.35 -20.62 6.72
CA SER A 164 -8.08 -19.89 7.97
C SER A 164 -9.31 -19.20 8.58
N TYR A 165 -10.39 -19.05 7.81
CA TYR A 165 -11.69 -18.53 8.25
C TYR A 165 -12.45 -19.46 9.19
N ASN A 166 -12.21 -20.79 9.12
CA ASN A 166 -12.98 -21.78 9.87
C ASN A 166 -12.38 -22.10 11.26
N ARG A 167 -11.55 -21.21 11.81
CA ARG A 167 -10.95 -21.31 13.14
C ARG A 167 -11.34 -20.11 13.98
#